data_AF-A0A261CYX2-F1
#
_entry.id   AF-A0A261CYX2-F1
#
_cell.length_a   1.000
_cell.length_b   1.000
_cell.length_c   1.000
_cell.angle_alpha   90.00
_cell.angle_beta   90.00
_cell.angle_gamma   90.00
#
_symmetry.space_group_name_H-M   'P 1'
#
loop_
_entity.id
_entity.type
_entity.pdbx_description
1 polymer ?
#
loop_
_entity_poly.entity_id
_entity_poly.type
_entity_poly.pdbx_seq_one_letter_code
_entity_poly.pdbx_strand_id
1 'polypeptide(L)'
;MRHVDHGAYIRSLIETWAQAVHNGDLDTVMADHATDIVMFDVPPPERGVRGTDEYRDCWPPFFDFQASGGSFDIDELEVVAGEEVAYAYALLQCDTPEGRAAHPDRKLRLTLGLRREDDRWVVAHEHHSFTLAP
;
A
#
# COMPACT_ATOMS: atom_id res chain seq x y z
N MET A 1 9.85 -29.40 11.64
CA MET A 1 9.68 -27.95 11.88
C MET A 1 9.19 -27.38 10.55
N ARG A 2 7.96 -26.83 10.48
CA ARG A 2 7.48 -26.22 9.23
C ARG A 2 8.20 -24.89 9.09
N HIS A 3 8.94 -24.69 8.00
CA HIS A 3 9.36 -23.35 7.62
C HIS A 3 8.09 -22.53 7.37
N VAL A 4 7.96 -21.40 8.07
CA VAL A 4 6.92 -20.43 7.75
C VAL A 4 7.29 -19.83 6.40
N ASP A 5 6.36 -19.90 5.44
CA ASP A 5 6.52 -19.22 4.17
C ASP A 5 6.24 -17.72 4.40
N HIS A 6 7.30 -16.97 4.70
CA HIS A 6 7.21 -15.53 4.92
C HIS A 6 6.66 -14.81 3.68
N GLY A 7 6.96 -15.29 2.47
CA GLY A 7 6.46 -14.70 1.23
C GLY A 7 4.95 -14.80 1.12
N ALA A 8 4.38 -15.98 1.37
CA ALA A 8 2.93 -16.17 1.38
C ALA A 8 2.22 -15.34 2.48
N TYR A 9 2.82 -15.25 3.67
CA TYR A 9 2.28 -14.43 4.76
C TYR A 9 2.26 -12.93 4.40
N ILE A 10 3.38 -12.41 3.92
CA ILE A 10 3.51 -11.00 3.51
C ILE A 10 2.55 -10.68 2.36
N ARG A 11 2.40 -11.59 1.39
CA ARG A 11 1.40 -11.43 0.32
C ARG A 11 -0.01 -11.24 0.87
N SER A 12 -0.42 -12.12 1.79
CA SER A 12 -1.74 -12.04 2.41
C SER A 12 -1.93 -10.75 3.21
N LEU A 13 -0.89 -10.26 3.89
CA LEU A 13 -0.90 -8.99 4.60
C LEU A 13 -1.15 -7.82 3.64
N ILE A 14 -0.42 -7.77 2.52
CA ILE A 14 -0.54 -6.71 1.51
C ILE A 14 -1.91 -6.73 0.82
N GLU A 15 -2.41 -7.92 0.47
CA GLU A 15 -3.74 -8.08 -0.12
C GLU A 15 -4.85 -7.63 0.84
N THR A 16 -4.71 -7.94 2.14
CA THR A 16 -5.64 -7.49 3.18
C THR A 16 -5.59 -5.97 3.34
N TRP A 17 -4.38 -5.38 3.37
CA TRP A 17 -4.20 -3.94 3.42
C TRP A 17 -4.83 -3.24 2.22
N ALA A 18 -4.58 -3.71 1.00
CA ALA A 18 -5.15 -3.10 -0.22
C ALA A 18 -6.68 -3.19 -0.23
N GLN A 19 -7.25 -4.32 0.22
CA GLN A 19 -8.69 -4.46 0.36
C GLN A 19 -9.27 -3.52 1.43
N ALA A 20 -8.56 -3.30 2.54
CA ALA A 20 -8.95 -2.34 3.57
C ALA A 20 -8.91 -0.90 3.05
N VAL A 21 -7.86 -0.54 2.30
CA VAL A 21 -7.77 0.75 1.60
C VAL A 21 -8.97 0.96 0.68
N HIS A 22 -9.31 -0.03 -0.15
CA HIS A 22 -10.47 0.05 -1.05
C HIS A 22 -11.78 0.24 -0.29
N ASN A 23 -11.94 -0.44 0.86
CA ASN A 23 -13.16 -0.39 1.67
C ASN A 23 -13.23 0.82 2.62
N GLY A 24 -12.19 1.64 2.71
CA GLY A 24 -12.10 2.74 3.68
C GLY A 24 -12.00 2.27 5.15
N ASP A 25 -11.46 1.07 5.38
CA ASP A 25 -11.26 0.50 6.71
C ASP A 25 -9.93 0.98 7.31
N LEU A 26 -9.97 2.16 7.96
CA LEU A 26 -8.78 2.77 8.55
C LEU A 26 -8.12 1.89 9.61
N ASP A 27 -8.89 1.16 10.42
CA ASP A 27 -8.32 0.36 11.50
C ASP A 27 -7.46 -0.77 10.93
N THR A 28 -7.94 -1.45 9.88
CA THR A 28 -7.15 -2.48 9.20
C THR A 28 -5.99 -1.88 8.40
N VAL A 29 -6.16 -0.71 7.77
CA VAL A 29 -5.08 0.00 7.07
C VAL A 29 -3.91 0.33 7.99
N MET A 30 -4.17 0.57 9.28
CA MET A 30 -3.16 0.95 10.27
C MET A 30 -2.54 -0.23 11.02
N ALA A 31 -3.16 -1.42 10.98
CA ALA A 31 -2.89 -2.51 11.92
C ALA A 31 -1.44 -3.03 11.84
N ASP A 32 -0.91 -3.17 10.62
CA ASP A 32 0.38 -3.81 10.35
C ASP A 32 1.46 -2.83 9.85
N HIS A 33 1.44 -1.61 10.38
CA HIS A 33 2.45 -0.60 10.10
C HIS A 33 3.40 -0.40 11.27
N ALA A 34 4.67 -0.18 10.94
CA ALA A 34 5.67 0.21 11.92
C ALA A 34 5.33 1.61 12.46
N THR A 35 5.62 1.84 13.75
CA THR A 35 5.37 3.15 14.38
C THR A 35 6.19 4.29 13.74
N ASP A 36 7.31 3.94 13.11
CA ASP A 36 8.22 4.81 12.38
C ASP A 36 8.03 4.77 10.85
N ILE A 37 6.85 4.35 10.38
CA ILE A 37 6.49 4.32 8.95
C ILE A 37 6.87 5.62 8.23
N VAL A 38 7.44 5.47 7.03
CA VAL A 38 7.64 6.57 6.09
C VAL A 38 6.92 6.23 4.80
N MET A 39 6.04 7.12 4.34
CA MET A 39 5.38 7.00 3.04
C MET A 39 5.80 8.15 2.12
N PHE A 40 6.21 7.82 0.91
CA PHE A 40 6.29 8.75 -0.20
C PHE A 40 5.07 8.54 -1.08
N ASP A 41 4.12 9.47 -1.02
CA ASP A 41 2.85 9.34 -1.70
C ASP A 41 2.75 10.23 -2.94
N VAL A 42 1.70 10.04 -3.74
CA VAL A 42 1.37 10.88 -4.89
C VAL A 42 0.92 12.28 -4.46
N PRO A 43 0.02 12.45 -3.48
CA PRO A 43 -0.34 13.77 -2.97
C PRO A 43 0.76 14.35 -2.08
N PRO A 44 0.77 15.69 -1.86
CA PRO A 44 1.61 16.32 -0.85
C PRO A 44 1.43 15.66 0.53
N PRO A 45 2.43 15.73 1.42
CA PRO A 45 3.58 16.64 1.37
C PRO A 45 4.83 16.08 0.67
N GLU A 46 5.59 16.95 0.00
CA GLU A 46 6.85 16.63 -0.72
C GLU A 46 7.94 15.97 0.15
N ARG A 47 7.88 16.16 1.47
CA ARG A 47 8.83 15.56 2.42
C ARG A 47 8.53 14.09 2.75
N GLY A 48 7.42 13.57 2.23
CA GLY A 48 6.79 12.32 2.63
C GLY A 48 5.98 12.47 3.93
N VAL A 49 5.08 11.53 4.13
CA VAL A 49 4.31 11.31 5.37
C VAL A 49 5.17 10.49 6.34
N ARG A 50 5.22 10.88 7.62
CA ARG A 50 6.14 10.25 8.60
C ARG A 50 5.48 9.98 9.94
N GLY A 51 5.63 8.74 10.41
CA GLY A 51 5.07 8.26 11.66
C GLY A 51 3.57 7.93 11.56
N THR A 52 3.08 7.18 12.54
CA THR A 52 1.70 6.67 12.58
C THR A 52 0.64 7.77 12.51
N ASP A 53 0.85 8.90 13.19
CA ASP A 53 -0.15 9.97 13.24
C ASP A 53 -0.33 10.65 11.87
N GLU A 54 0.77 11.06 11.22
CA GLU A 54 0.67 11.65 9.87
C GLU A 54 0.14 10.64 8.85
N TYR A 55 0.51 9.36 8.98
CA TYR A 55 0.01 8.30 8.12
C TYR A 55 -1.49 8.08 8.30
N ARG A 56 -2.00 8.10 9.53
CA ARG A 56 -3.45 8.04 9.79
C ARG A 56 -4.19 9.21 9.14
N ASP A 57 -3.65 10.41 9.30
CA ASP A 57 -4.32 11.65 8.90
C ASP A 57 -4.34 11.89 7.38
N CYS A 58 -3.52 11.17 6.60
CA CYS A 58 -3.49 11.33 5.14
C CYS A 58 -4.55 10.51 4.39
N TRP A 59 -5.12 9.48 5.02
CA TRP A 59 -6.09 8.58 4.38
C TRP A 59 -7.49 9.15 4.11
N PRO A 60 -8.09 10.02 4.95
CA PRO A 60 -9.48 10.44 4.75
C PRO A 60 -9.81 11.01 3.36
N PRO A 61 -8.99 11.89 2.75
CA PRO A 61 -9.25 12.35 1.38
C PRO A 61 -9.23 11.22 0.33
N PHE A 62 -8.41 10.19 0.54
CA PHE A 62 -8.38 9.03 -0.35
C PHE A 62 -9.61 8.14 -0.16
N PHE A 63 -10.14 8.01 1.05
CA PHE A 63 -11.39 7.30 1.30
C PHE A 63 -12.60 8.03 0.73
N ASP A 64 -12.62 9.36 0.73
CA ASP A 64 -13.63 10.14 -0.01
C ASP A 64 -13.59 9.84 -1.51
N PHE A 65 -12.38 9.68 -2.08
CA PHE A 65 -12.20 9.24 -3.47
C PHE A 65 -12.72 7.82 -3.71
N GLN A 66 -12.39 6.85 -2.85
CA GLN A 66 -12.93 5.48 -2.93
C GLN A 66 -14.46 5.47 -2.89
N ALA A 67 -15.06 6.22 -1.95
CA ALA A 67 -16.52 6.33 -1.80
C ALA A 67 -17.19 6.96 -3.04
N SER A 68 -16.46 7.73 -3.85
CA SER A 68 -16.95 8.28 -5.13
C SER A 68 -16.92 7.27 -6.29
N GLY A 69 -16.47 6.05 -6.05
CA GLY A 69 -16.34 4.98 -7.06
C GLY A 69 -14.91 4.74 -7.54
N GLY A 70 -13.91 5.38 -6.91
CA GLY A 70 -12.49 5.10 -7.19
C GLY A 70 -12.12 3.65 -6.85
N SER A 71 -11.22 3.07 -7.63
CA SER A 71 -10.67 1.73 -7.37
C SER A 71 -9.35 1.80 -6.59
N PHE A 72 -8.96 0.70 -5.96
CA PHE A 72 -7.59 0.44 -5.48
C PHE A 72 -7.32 -1.07 -5.53
N ASP A 73 -7.20 -1.59 -6.75
CA ASP A 73 -7.14 -3.03 -6.99
C ASP A 73 -5.74 -3.45 -7.45
N ILE A 74 -5.18 -4.50 -6.83
CA ILE A 74 -3.90 -5.07 -7.21
C ILE A 74 -4.04 -5.85 -8.53
N ASP A 75 -3.31 -5.45 -9.57
CA ASP A 75 -3.19 -6.19 -10.83
C ASP A 75 -2.05 -7.22 -10.77
N GLU A 76 -0.93 -6.83 -10.16
CA GLU A 76 0.30 -7.62 -10.03
C GLU A 76 0.92 -7.34 -8.67
N LEU A 77 1.39 -8.40 -7.99
CA LEU A 77 2.10 -8.28 -6.72
C LEU A 77 3.22 -9.32 -6.68
N GLU A 78 4.44 -8.85 -6.46
CA GLU A 78 5.63 -9.66 -6.25
C GLU A 78 6.19 -9.42 -4.84
N VAL A 79 6.64 -10.50 -4.20
CA VAL A 79 7.14 -10.47 -2.82
C VAL A 79 8.48 -11.18 -2.76
N VAL A 80 9.48 -10.51 -2.18
CA VAL A 80 10.79 -11.09 -1.89
C VAL A 80 11.03 -10.99 -0.38
N ALA A 81 11.05 -12.14 0.29
CA ALA A 81 11.14 -12.24 1.73
C ALA A 81 12.46 -12.88 2.19
N GLY A 82 13.15 -12.19 3.11
CA GLY A 82 14.20 -12.77 3.95
C GLY A 82 13.66 -13.19 5.32
N GLU A 83 14.56 -13.35 6.29
CA GLU A 83 14.18 -13.71 7.66
C GLU A 83 13.69 -12.50 8.48
N GLU A 84 14.33 -11.34 8.33
CA GLU A 84 14.03 -10.13 9.12
C GLU A 84 13.51 -8.95 8.27
N VAL A 85 13.82 -8.95 6.98
CA VAL A 85 13.44 -7.88 6.05
C VAL A 85 12.88 -8.47 4.76
N ALA A 86 11.96 -7.73 4.16
CA ALA A 86 11.35 -8.10 2.89
C ALA A 86 11.01 -6.84 2.10
N TYR A 87 10.79 -7.01 0.80
CA TYR A 87 10.20 -5.98 -0.02
C TYR A 87 9.14 -6.60 -0.94
N ALA A 88 8.18 -5.78 -1.31
CA ALA A 88 7.18 -6.11 -2.29
C ALA A 88 7.00 -4.95 -3.26
N TYR A 89 6.56 -5.26 -4.48
CA TYR A 89 6.20 -4.25 -5.47
C TYR A 89 4.96 -4.70 -6.22
N ALA A 90 4.13 -3.73 -6.60
CA ALA A 90 2.84 -3.98 -7.21
C ALA A 90 2.48 -2.94 -8.26
N LEU A 91 1.65 -3.38 -9.20
CA LEU A 91 0.88 -2.52 -10.10
C LEU A 91 -0.58 -2.56 -9.66
N LEU A 92 -1.21 -1.38 -9.58
CA LEU A 92 -2.60 -1.25 -9.14
C LEU A 92 -3.44 -0.45 -10.14
N GLN A 93 -4.72 -0.81 -10.22
CA GLN A 93 -5.78 0.06 -10.72
C GLN A 93 -6.20 1.04 -9.63
N CYS A 94 -5.92 2.32 -9.84
CA CYS A 94 -6.32 3.39 -8.93
C CYS A 94 -6.86 4.57 -9.75
N ASP A 95 -8.12 4.47 -10.16
CA ASP A 95 -8.82 5.53 -10.88
C ASP A 95 -10.34 5.39 -10.69
N THR A 96 -11.13 6.40 -11.11
CA THR A 96 -12.58 6.22 -11.23
C THR A 96 -12.89 5.40 -12.49
N PRO A 97 -14.12 4.86 -12.66
CA PRO A 97 -14.51 4.16 -13.89
C PRO A 97 -14.31 5.03 -15.14
N GLU A 98 -14.61 6.32 -15.06
CA GLU A 98 -14.42 7.28 -16.15
C GLU A 98 -12.94 7.52 -16.44
N GLY A 99 -12.11 7.71 -15.39
CA GLY A 99 -10.67 7.92 -15.55
C GLY A 99 -9.98 6.69 -16.14
N ARG A 100 -10.36 5.50 -15.69
CA ARG A 100 -9.90 4.22 -16.26
C ARG A 100 -10.31 4.06 -17.72
N ALA A 101 -11.53 4.44 -18.09
CA ALA A 101 -11.97 4.40 -19.49
C ALA A 101 -11.18 5.37 -20.38
N ALA A 102 -10.78 6.53 -19.84
CA ALA A 102 -9.95 7.50 -20.54
C ALA A 102 -8.47 7.08 -20.64
N HIS A 103 -7.95 6.38 -19.62
CA HIS A 103 -6.54 6.00 -19.51
C HIS A 103 -6.36 4.54 -19.05
N PRO A 104 -6.71 3.54 -19.88
CA PRO A 104 -6.75 2.13 -19.48
C PRO A 104 -5.40 1.54 -19.07
N ASP A 105 -4.30 2.11 -19.60
CA ASP A 105 -2.94 1.67 -19.32
C ASP A 105 -2.31 2.36 -18.10
N ARG A 106 -2.99 3.34 -17.50
CA ARG A 106 -2.48 4.05 -16.34
C ARG A 106 -2.51 3.13 -15.12
N LYS A 107 -1.33 2.91 -14.52
CA LYS A 107 -1.16 2.11 -13.31
C LYS A 107 -0.57 2.96 -12.19
N LEU A 108 -1.09 2.77 -10.98
CA LEU A 108 -0.37 3.16 -9.79
C LEU A 108 0.74 2.13 -9.56
N ARG A 109 1.95 2.60 -9.24
CA ARG A 109 3.08 1.75 -8.88
C ARG A 109 3.28 1.86 -7.38
N LEU A 110 3.41 0.72 -6.73
CA LEU A 110 3.61 0.60 -5.30
C LEU A 110 4.90 -0.16 -5.01
N THR A 111 5.66 0.31 -4.03
CA THR A 111 6.74 -0.45 -3.38
C THR A 111 6.54 -0.41 -1.87
N LEU A 112 6.68 -1.57 -1.24
CA LEU A 112 6.55 -1.76 0.21
C LEU A 112 7.86 -2.31 0.75
N GLY A 113 8.43 -1.62 1.74
CA GLY A 113 9.50 -2.14 2.57
C GLY A 113 8.91 -2.70 3.86
N LEU A 114 9.21 -3.97 4.17
CA LEU A 114 8.71 -4.64 5.37
C LEU A 114 9.86 -5.10 6.25
N ARG A 115 9.64 -5.10 7.55
CA ARG A 115 10.56 -5.67 8.54
C ARG A 115 9.79 -6.47 9.57
N ARG A 116 10.48 -7.42 10.20
CA ARG A 116 9.94 -8.23 11.28
C ARG A 116 10.13 -7.51 12.61
N GLU A 117 9.08 -7.45 13.42
CA GLU A 117 9.06 -6.93 14.79
C GLU A 117 8.31 -7.93 15.67
N ASP A 118 8.95 -8.45 16.73
CA ASP A 118 8.33 -9.38 17.69
C ASP A 118 7.57 -10.54 17.01
N ASP A 119 8.22 -11.18 16.03
CA ASP A 119 7.68 -12.27 15.20
C ASP A 119 6.47 -11.91 14.29
N ARG A 120 6.16 -10.62 14.14
CA ARG A 120 5.16 -10.08 13.20
C ARG A 120 5.84 -9.33 12.05
N TRP A 121 5.29 -9.40 10.84
CA TRP A 121 5.72 -8.50 9.76
C TRP A 121 4.95 -7.18 9.81
N VAL A 122 5.67 -6.09 9.66
CA VAL A 122 5.09 -4.74 9.54
C VAL A 122 5.60 -4.05 8.29
N VAL A 123 4.76 -3.21 7.70
CA VAL A 123 5.14 -2.26 6.66
C VAL A 123 5.87 -1.10 7.31
N ALA A 124 7.13 -0.89 6.93
CA ALA A 124 7.99 0.18 7.43
C ALA A 124 8.21 1.30 6.40
N HIS A 125 8.00 1.02 5.12
CA HIS A 125 8.07 2.02 4.06
C HIS A 125 7.05 1.76 2.96
N GLU A 126 6.45 2.83 2.46
CA GLU A 126 5.60 2.84 1.27
C GLU A 126 6.09 3.87 0.25
N HIS A 127 6.02 3.51 -1.01
CA HIS A 127 6.22 4.43 -2.12
C HIS A 127 5.12 4.25 -3.16
N HIS A 128 4.34 5.30 -3.38
CA HIS A 128 3.29 5.39 -4.39
C HIS A 128 3.69 6.36 -5.49
N SER A 129 3.48 5.97 -6.74
CA SER A 129 3.73 6.92 -7.83
C SER A 129 3.03 6.51 -9.13
N PHE A 130 2.62 7.51 -9.90
CA PHE A 130 2.27 7.36 -11.30
C PHE A 130 3.47 7.76 -12.18
N THR A 131 3.53 7.22 -13.39
CA THR A 131 4.39 7.81 -14.43
C THR A 131 3.87 9.20 -14.79
N LEU A 132 4.74 10.04 -15.35
CA LEU A 132 4.29 11.27 -15.98
C LEU A 132 3.27 10.91 -17.07
N ALA A 133 2.14 11.61 -17.12
CA ALA A 133 1.23 11.49 -18.24
C ALA A 133 1.96 11.91 -19.53
N PRO A 134 1.74 11.23 -20.66
CA PRO A 134 2.35 11.61 -21.93
C PRO A 134 1.98 13.02 -22.37
#